data_AF-A0A656K0P3-F1
#
_entry.id   AF-A0A656K0P3-F1
#
_cell.length_a   1.000
_cell.length_b   1.000
_cell.length_c   1.000
_cell.angle_alpha   90.00
_cell.angle_beta   90.00
_cell.angle_gamma   90.00
#
_symmetry.space_group_name_H-M   'P 1'
#
loop_
_entity.id
_entity.type
_entity.pdbx_description
1 polymer ?
#
loop_
_entity_poly.entity_id
_entity_poly.type
_entity_poly.pdbx_seq_one_letter_code
_entity_poly.pdbx_strand_id
1 'polypeptide(L)'
;MIRPFLLILSLALSFCANAAITESHGYAQFGVLKYPASFTHFDWVNPEAPKGGTFRMMAFGTFDTLNPYTFKGSSPVSTGNFLQYGVSELNEPLMVGTGQYDP
;
A
#
# COMPACT_ATOMS: atom_id res chain seq x y z
N MET A 1 32.97 16.80 43.53
CA MET A 1 32.83 17.82 42.47
C MET A 1 32.99 17.29 41.03
N ILE A 2 33.32 16.00 40.81
CA ILE A 2 33.61 15.42 39.47
C ILE A 2 32.37 15.00 38.67
N ARG A 3 31.28 14.57 39.34
CA ARG A 3 30.01 14.13 38.69
C ARG A 3 29.34 15.15 37.75
N PRO A 4 29.20 16.45 38.10
CA PRO A 4 28.58 17.40 37.19
C PRO A 4 29.45 17.68 35.95
N PHE A 5 30.78 17.60 36.09
CA PHE A 5 31.72 17.80 35.00
C PHE A 5 31.63 16.68 33.94
N LEU A 6 31.47 15.44 34.40
CA LEU A 6 31.30 14.27 33.53
C LEU A 6 29.99 14.33 32.70
N LEU A 7 28.91 14.85 33.31
CA LEU A 7 27.63 15.05 32.61
C LEU A 7 27.72 16.13 31.53
N ILE A 8 28.33 17.28 31.85
CA ILE A 8 28.52 18.37 30.88
C ILE A 8 29.42 17.91 29.73
N LEU A 9 30.47 17.14 30.03
CA LEU A 9 31.35 16.59 29.00
C LEU A 9 30.63 15.58 28.10
N SER A 10 29.79 14.70 28.66
CA SER A 10 28.98 13.76 27.85
C SER A 10 27.96 14.44 26.95
N LEU A 11 27.40 15.58 27.40
CA LEU A 11 26.47 16.36 26.60
C LEU A 11 27.20 17.13 25.49
N ALA A 12 28.39 17.65 25.78
CA ALA A 12 29.25 18.30 24.78
C ALA A 12 29.79 17.32 23.71
N LEU A 13 29.89 16.03 24.04
CA LEU A 13 30.32 14.96 23.13
C LEU A 13 29.16 14.31 22.35
N SER A 14 27.90 14.70 22.60
CA SER A 14 26.77 14.20 21.81
C SER A 14 26.67 14.91 20.47
N PHE A 15 26.87 14.16 19.39
CA PHE A 15 26.62 14.62 18.03
C PHE A 15 25.19 14.31 17.59
N CYS A 16 24.62 15.16 16.74
CA CYS A 16 23.35 14.88 16.07
C CYS A 16 23.54 13.66 15.14
N ALA A 17 22.78 12.61 15.38
CA ALA A 17 22.64 11.52 14.42
C ALA A 17 21.88 12.05 13.20
N ASN A 18 22.57 12.17 12.06
CA ASN A 18 21.95 12.52 10.80
C ASN A 18 21.59 11.23 10.06
N ALA A 19 20.32 11.05 9.73
CA ALA A 19 19.89 9.95 8.89
C ALA A 19 20.05 10.35 7.41
N ALA A 20 20.66 9.46 6.62
CA ALA A 20 20.64 9.61 5.16
C ALA A 20 19.22 9.29 4.65
N ILE A 21 18.59 10.25 4.00
CA ILE A 21 17.27 10.06 3.37
C ILE A 21 17.51 9.52 1.96
N THR A 22 16.89 8.40 1.62
CA THR A 22 16.83 7.90 0.24
C THR A 22 15.47 8.26 -0.33
N GLU A 23 15.46 9.10 -1.35
CA GLU A 23 14.26 9.41 -2.12
C GLU A 23 14.19 8.51 -3.36
N SER A 24 13.04 7.88 -3.58
CA SER A 24 12.77 7.04 -4.75
C SER A 24 11.36 7.28 -5.23
N HIS A 25 11.12 7.20 -6.54
CA HIS A 25 9.78 7.33 -7.12
C HIS A 25 8.93 6.06 -6.95
N GLY A 26 9.54 4.97 -6.49
CA GLY A 26 8.85 3.71 -6.29
C GLY A 26 9.61 2.73 -5.42
N TYR A 27 8.93 1.63 -5.10
CA TYR A 27 9.47 0.51 -4.35
C TYR A 27 9.35 -0.76 -5.18
N ALA A 28 10.45 -1.51 -5.26
CA ALA A 28 10.46 -2.88 -5.74
C ALA A 28 11.05 -3.75 -4.63
N GLN A 29 10.30 -4.76 -4.18
CA GLN A 29 10.78 -5.71 -3.17
C GLN A 29 12.08 -6.40 -3.64
N PHE A 30 12.15 -6.71 -4.94
CA PHE A 30 13.30 -7.34 -5.58
C PHE A 30 13.59 -6.68 -6.92
N GLY A 31 14.86 -6.61 -7.31
CA GLY A 31 15.28 -6.07 -8.60
C GLY A 31 15.17 -4.55 -8.70
N VAL A 32 14.97 -4.06 -9.92
CA VAL A 32 14.84 -2.62 -10.22
C VAL A 32 13.41 -2.28 -10.61
N LEU A 33 13.04 -1.00 -10.45
CA LEU A 33 11.73 -0.51 -10.87
C LEU A 33 11.57 -0.70 -12.38
N LYS A 34 10.48 -1.37 -12.80
CA LYS A 34 10.16 -1.59 -14.22
C LYS A 34 9.91 -0.26 -14.95
N TYR A 35 9.25 0.68 -14.29
CA TYR A 35 8.83 1.95 -14.87
C TYR A 35 9.72 3.11 -14.38
N PRO A 36 10.18 3.99 -15.28
CA PRO A 36 10.98 5.17 -14.91
C PRO A 36 10.12 6.19 -14.17
N ALA A 37 10.73 7.14 -13.45
CA ALA A 37 10.00 8.16 -12.69
C ALA A 37 9.04 9.02 -13.53
N SER A 38 9.27 9.12 -14.84
CA SER A 38 8.47 9.90 -15.78
C SER A 38 7.35 9.13 -16.49
N PHE A 39 7.11 7.85 -16.15
CA PHE A 39 6.06 7.07 -16.80
C PHE A 39 4.67 7.67 -16.57
N THR A 40 3.81 7.60 -17.59
CA THR A 40 2.47 8.21 -17.56
C THR A 40 1.35 7.18 -17.37
N HIS A 41 1.58 5.94 -17.78
CA HIS A 41 0.66 4.82 -17.62
C HIS A 41 1.42 3.49 -17.63
N PHE A 42 0.82 2.42 -17.11
CA PHE A 42 1.36 1.08 -17.23
C PHE A 42 1.19 0.53 -18.66
N ASP A 43 2.04 -0.42 -19.06
CA ASP A 43 2.03 -0.98 -20.41
C ASP A 43 0.71 -1.69 -20.77
N TRP A 44 -0.02 -2.17 -19.76
CA TRP A 44 -1.30 -2.86 -19.92
C TRP A 44 -2.52 -1.93 -19.89
N VAL A 45 -2.31 -0.63 -19.70
CA VAL A 45 -3.40 0.36 -19.70
C VAL A 45 -3.58 0.90 -21.12
N ASN A 46 -4.82 0.94 -21.60
CA ASN A 46 -5.17 1.74 -22.77
C ASN A 46 -5.39 3.21 -22.35
N PRO A 47 -4.47 4.15 -22.64
CA PRO A 47 -4.64 5.56 -22.26
C PRO A 47 -5.82 6.23 -22.96
N GLU A 48 -6.20 5.74 -24.14
CA GLU A 48 -7.31 6.23 -24.96
C GLU A 48 -8.64 5.52 -24.64
N ALA A 49 -8.72 4.76 -23.54
CA ALA A 49 -9.93 4.05 -23.16
C ALA A 49 -11.14 5.01 -23.10
N PRO A 50 -12.22 4.73 -23.85
CA PRO A 50 -13.44 5.54 -23.82
C PRO A 50 -13.96 5.69 -22.40
N LYS A 51 -14.37 6.91 -22.05
CA LYS A 51 -14.93 7.21 -20.73
C LYS A 51 -16.45 7.14 -20.79
N GLY A 52 -17.06 6.53 -19.78
CA GLY A 52 -18.51 6.39 -19.64
C GLY A 52 -19.02 4.96 -19.81
N GLY A 53 -20.35 4.82 -19.88
CA GLY A 53 -21.04 3.53 -19.91
C GLY A 53 -21.38 2.98 -18.52
N THR A 54 -21.96 1.78 -18.48
CA THR A 54 -22.30 1.07 -17.24
C THR A 54 -21.62 -0.28 -17.22
N PHE A 55 -20.72 -0.48 -16.25
CA PHE A 55 -20.17 -1.78 -15.95
C PHE A 55 -21.12 -2.52 -15.00
N ARG A 56 -21.61 -3.69 -15.43
CA ARG A 56 -22.46 -4.57 -14.61
C ARG A 56 -21.83 -5.95 -14.58
N MET A 57 -21.67 -6.46 -13.38
CA MET A 57 -21.01 -7.73 -13.13
C MET A 57 -21.83 -8.59 -12.20
N MET A 58 -21.77 -9.90 -12.42
CA MET A 58 -22.38 -10.87 -11.53
C MET A 58 -21.51 -11.08 -10.30
N ALA A 59 -22.18 -11.20 -9.15
CA ALA A 59 -21.56 -11.52 -7.88
C ALA A 59 -22.25 -12.76 -7.29
N PHE A 60 -21.49 -13.70 -6.76
CA PHE A 60 -22.01 -14.82 -5.99
C PHE A 60 -22.12 -14.45 -4.50
N GLY A 61 -23.23 -14.81 -3.86
CA GLY A 61 -23.48 -14.58 -2.44
C GLY A 61 -24.31 -13.32 -2.15
N THR A 62 -24.23 -12.85 -0.91
CA THR A 62 -24.84 -11.59 -0.43
C THR A 62 -23.85 -10.85 0.45
N PHE A 63 -24.14 -9.58 0.73
CA PHE A 63 -23.37 -8.77 1.67
C PHE A 63 -24.28 -8.20 2.76
N ASP A 64 -23.69 -7.90 3.91
CA ASP A 64 -24.35 -7.24 5.05
C ASP A 64 -23.56 -6.04 5.58
N THR A 65 -22.35 -5.81 5.05
CA THR A 65 -21.50 -4.66 5.33
C THR A 65 -20.88 -4.15 4.04
N LEU A 66 -20.53 -2.86 4.00
CA LEU A 66 -19.73 -2.26 2.93
C LEU A 66 -18.29 -1.99 3.37
N ASN A 67 -17.92 -2.34 4.61
CA ASN A 67 -16.58 -2.20 5.13
C ASN A 67 -15.83 -3.54 4.99
N PRO A 68 -14.78 -3.63 4.13
CA PRO A 68 -14.02 -4.86 3.97
C PRO A 68 -12.98 -5.10 5.08
N TYR A 69 -12.73 -4.12 5.95
CA TYR A 69 -11.66 -4.17 6.97
C TYR A 69 -12.12 -4.64 8.35
N THR A 70 -13.37 -5.10 8.47
CA THR A 70 -13.92 -5.59 9.72
C THR A 70 -13.90 -7.10 9.79
N PHE A 71 -13.59 -7.66 10.96
CA PHE A 71 -13.66 -9.11 11.20
C PHE A 71 -15.07 -9.71 11.08
N LYS A 72 -16.11 -8.87 11.11
CA LYS A 72 -17.51 -9.30 11.05
C LYS A 72 -18.19 -8.73 9.81
N GLY A 73 -19.12 -9.52 9.29
CA GLY A 73 -19.86 -9.21 8.09
C GLY A 73 -19.16 -9.71 6.83
N SER A 74 -19.92 -9.77 5.75
CA SER A 74 -19.44 -10.09 4.40
C SER A 74 -19.57 -8.84 3.53
N SER A 75 -18.44 -8.36 3.02
CA SER A 75 -18.40 -7.23 2.08
C SER A 75 -18.62 -7.71 0.64
N PRO A 76 -19.25 -6.93 -0.26
CA PRO A 76 -19.36 -7.27 -1.68
C PRO A 76 -18.01 -7.55 -2.35
N VAL A 77 -16.91 -6.99 -1.83
CA VAL A 77 -15.57 -7.19 -2.40
C VAL A 77 -15.03 -8.59 -2.16
N SER A 78 -15.57 -9.32 -1.17
CA SER A 78 -15.21 -10.72 -0.91
C SER A 78 -15.77 -11.66 -1.97
N THR A 79 -16.59 -11.17 -2.90
CA THR A 79 -17.05 -11.96 -4.03
C THR A 79 -15.90 -12.20 -5.02
N GLY A 80 -15.69 -13.47 -5.37
CA GLY A 80 -14.66 -13.90 -6.31
C GLY A 80 -14.65 -13.10 -7.62
N ASN A 81 -13.44 -12.81 -8.10
CA ASN A 81 -13.10 -12.05 -9.31
C ASN A 81 -13.21 -10.53 -9.25
N PHE A 82 -13.68 -9.88 -8.16
CA PHE A 82 -13.71 -8.40 -8.09
C PHE A 82 -12.34 -7.75 -8.39
N LEU A 83 -11.26 -8.35 -7.86
CA LEU A 83 -9.87 -7.94 -8.12
C LEU A 83 -9.48 -8.06 -9.61
N GLN A 84 -9.94 -9.11 -10.30
CA GLN A 84 -9.62 -9.37 -11.70
C GLN A 84 -10.19 -8.29 -12.65
N TYR A 85 -11.29 -7.65 -12.26
CA TYR A 85 -11.94 -6.58 -13.04
C TYR A 85 -11.48 -5.18 -12.63
N GLY A 86 -10.39 -5.07 -11.87
CA GLY A 86 -9.82 -3.79 -11.47
C GLY A 86 -10.57 -3.09 -10.35
N VAL A 87 -11.48 -3.78 -9.65
CA VAL A 87 -12.01 -3.31 -8.37
C VAL A 87 -11.00 -3.70 -7.30
N SER A 88 -9.94 -2.91 -7.21
CA SER A 88 -8.86 -3.08 -6.23
C SER A 88 -9.20 -2.37 -4.92
N GLU A 89 -8.89 -3.03 -3.80
CA GLU A 89 -8.88 -2.46 -2.45
C GLU A 89 -7.71 -1.47 -2.29
N LEU A 90 -7.76 -0.32 -2.98
CA LEU A 90 -6.66 0.67 -3.00
C LEU A 90 -6.37 1.34 -1.65
N ASN A 91 -6.83 0.78 -0.56
CA ASN A 91 -6.54 1.17 0.81
C ASN A 91 -6.27 -0.02 1.74
N GLU A 92 -5.73 -1.14 1.24
CA GLU A 92 -5.15 -2.16 2.12
C GLU A 92 -4.01 -1.54 2.97
N PRO A 93 -4.13 -1.48 4.31
CA PRO A 93 -2.95 -1.35 5.14
C PRO A 93 -2.10 -2.61 4.94
N LEU A 94 -0.78 -2.44 4.91
CA LEU A 94 0.28 -3.44 4.66
C LEU A 94 0.19 -4.77 5.44
N MET A 95 -0.84 -4.97 6.27
CA MET A 95 -0.95 -6.03 7.27
C MET A 95 -2.20 -6.92 7.15
N VAL A 96 -3.14 -6.68 6.23
CA VAL A 96 -4.31 -7.56 6.05
C VAL A 96 -4.68 -7.61 4.56
N GLY A 97 -3.98 -8.46 3.80
CA GLY A 97 -4.37 -8.76 2.43
C GLY A 97 -5.55 -9.73 2.40
N THR A 98 -6.53 -9.47 1.54
CA THR A 98 -7.73 -10.32 1.33
C THR A 98 -7.47 -11.52 0.41
N GLY A 99 -6.21 -11.92 0.25
CA GLY A 99 -5.87 -13.15 -0.44
C GLY A 99 -6.54 -14.34 0.23
N GLN A 100 -7.18 -15.21 -0.55
CA GLN A 100 -7.51 -16.57 -0.13
C GLN A 100 -6.22 -17.18 0.46
N TYR A 101 -6.16 -17.32 1.78
CA TYR A 101 -5.15 -18.16 2.42
C TYR A 101 -5.54 -19.59 2.06
N ASP A 102 -4.89 -20.14 1.03
CA ASP A 102 -4.83 -21.58 0.84
C ASP A 102 -3.99 -22.11 2.03
N PRO A 103 -4.51 -23.04 2.85
CA PRO A 103 -3.79 -23.53 4.03
C PRO A 103 -2.46 -24.24 3.68
#